data_AF-A5FB69-F1
#
_entry.id   AF-A5FB69-F1
#
_cell.length_a   1.000
_cell.length_b   1.000
_cell.length_c   1.000
_cell.angle_alpha   90.00
_cell.angle_beta   90.00
_cell.angle_gamma   90.00
#
_symmetry.space_group_name_H-M   'P 1'
#
loop_
_entity.id
_entity.type
_entity.pdbx_description
1 polymer ?
#
loop_
_entity_poly.entity_id
_entity_poly.type
_entity_poly.pdbx_seq_one_letter_code
_entity_poly.pdbx_strand_id
1 'polypeptide(L)'
;MSFFKRLFSSKKESSNYGTSQSKNKINTKEYFDDRYTEDIIDPKMLEGCLKMIESYFIENKIERKIESPINHPINLDQVDQDGFGFLLYCKAFQIEESQAAMFLSYSFSDFLIKKYGFKLYIDSKPDYPLRSMTLKYEKDEVFLSLYPFEYTTKVLNGNSTFSDLVEKIKTQIDEMPDLEDL
;
A
#
# COMPACT_ATOMS: atom_id res chain seq x y z
N MET A 1 -24.52 -2.91 -4.48
CA MET A 1 -23.83 -2.19 -5.58
C MET A 1 -22.50 -1.70 -5.05
N SER A 2 -21.37 -2.10 -5.64
CA SER A 2 -20.02 -1.86 -5.10
C SER A 2 -19.61 -0.38 -5.14
N PHE A 3 -18.98 0.11 -4.07
CA PHE A 3 -18.39 1.45 -3.92
C PHE A 3 -17.48 1.82 -5.11
N PHE A 4 -16.74 0.85 -5.65
CA PHE A 4 -15.92 1.01 -6.85
C PHE A 4 -16.70 1.47 -8.08
N LYS A 5 -17.92 0.96 -8.33
CA LYS A 5 -18.73 1.44 -9.45
C LYS A 5 -19.09 2.92 -9.32
N ARG A 6 -19.16 3.45 -8.11
CA ARG A 6 -19.47 4.86 -7.84
C ARG A 6 -18.24 5.76 -8.03
N LEU A 7 -17.03 5.28 -7.71
CA LEU A 7 -15.77 5.97 -8.03
C LEU A 7 -15.47 5.98 -9.55
N PHE A 8 -15.88 4.94 -10.29
CA PHE A 8 -15.62 4.80 -11.73
C PHE A 8 -16.78 5.25 -12.64
N SER A 9 -17.86 5.86 -12.11
CA SER A 9 -19.01 6.32 -12.89
C SER A 9 -18.91 7.78 -13.36
N SER A 10 -17.76 8.44 -13.19
CA SER A 10 -17.55 9.75 -13.84
C SER A 10 -17.35 9.55 -15.35
N LYS A 11 -18.26 10.15 -16.12
CA LYS A 11 -18.35 10.19 -17.58
C LYS A 11 -16.99 10.09 -18.28
N LYS A 12 -16.93 9.23 -19.31
CA LYS A 12 -15.92 9.30 -20.38
C LYS A 12 -15.98 10.70 -21.02
N GLU A 13 -15.08 11.58 -20.62
CA GLU A 13 -14.67 12.69 -21.47
C GLU A 13 -13.52 12.19 -22.35
N SER A 14 -13.78 12.16 -23.65
CA SER A 14 -12.78 12.02 -24.69
C SER A 14 -11.88 13.25 -24.67
N SER A 15 -10.62 13.10 -24.26
CA SER A 15 -9.59 14.13 -24.45
C SER A 15 -8.47 13.59 -25.32
N ASN A 16 -8.22 14.36 -26.39
CA ASN A 16 -7.24 14.12 -27.44
C ASN A 16 -5.83 13.92 -26.87
N TYR A 17 -5.13 12.91 -27.38
CA TYR A 17 -3.69 12.73 -27.20
C TYR A 17 -2.94 13.90 -27.85
N GLY A 18 -2.57 14.87 -27.02
CA GLY A 18 -1.57 15.89 -27.34
C GLY A 18 -0.23 15.49 -26.76
N THR A 19 0.72 15.16 -27.64
CA THR A 19 2.15 15.07 -27.36
C THR A 19 2.64 16.28 -26.57
N SER A 20 3.13 16.06 -25.36
CA SER A 20 4.22 16.85 -24.80
C SER A 20 5.11 15.95 -23.96
N GLN A 21 6.32 15.72 -24.47
CA GLN A 21 7.46 15.26 -23.67
C GLN A 21 7.63 16.25 -22.53
N SER A 22 7.24 15.85 -21.33
CA SER A 22 7.51 16.61 -20.11
C SER A 22 9.00 16.50 -19.82
N LYS A 23 9.73 17.58 -20.11
CA LYS A 23 11.08 17.87 -19.59
C LYS A 23 11.18 17.38 -18.14
N ASN A 24 12.25 16.65 -17.82
CA ASN A 24 12.64 16.28 -16.46
C ASN A 24 12.64 17.52 -15.58
N LYS A 25 11.54 17.77 -14.86
CA LYS A 25 11.53 18.72 -13.74
C LYS A 25 12.36 18.06 -12.67
N ILE A 26 13.56 18.60 -12.44
CA ILE A 26 14.30 18.33 -11.21
C ILE A 26 13.38 18.77 -10.09
N ASN A 27 12.82 17.80 -9.34
CA ASN A 27 11.96 18.10 -8.21
C ASN A 27 12.85 18.71 -7.12
N THR A 28 12.58 19.96 -6.76
CA THR A 28 13.31 20.63 -5.68
C THR A 28 12.88 20.06 -4.34
N LYS A 29 13.75 20.16 -3.33
CA LYS A 29 13.39 19.87 -1.94
C LYS A 29 12.18 20.68 -1.48
N GLU A 30 12.09 21.93 -1.92
CA GLU A 30 10.94 22.80 -1.67
C GLU A 30 9.62 22.21 -2.24
N TYR A 31 9.64 21.70 -3.48
CA TYR A 31 8.47 21.01 -4.04
C TYR A 31 8.09 19.75 -3.24
N PHE A 32 9.08 19.02 -2.75
CA PHE A 32 8.86 17.84 -1.93
C PHE A 32 8.20 18.20 -0.60
N ASP A 33 8.77 19.15 0.13
CA ASP A 33 8.31 19.59 1.45
C ASP A 33 6.90 20.23 1.37
N ASP A 34 6.57 20.89 0.25
CA ASP A 34 5.24 21.44 -0.02
C ASP A 34 4.18 20.37 -0.32
N ARG A 35 4.58 19.19 -0.82
CA ARG A 35 3.67 18.12 -1.25
C ARG A 35 3.50 17.06 -0.16
N TYR A 36 4.60 16.68 0.49
CA TYR A 36 4.68 15.53 1.38
C TYR A 36 4.90 15.96 2.83
N THR A 37 3.99 15.55 3.72
CA THR A 37 4.19 15.68 5.17
C THR A 37 4.52 14.32 5.74
N GLU A 38 5.66 14.20 6.44
CA GLU A 38 6.00 12.97 7.15
C GLU A 38 4.93 12.67 8.19
N ASP A 39 4.52 11.41 8.28
CA ASP A 39 3.49 10.94 9.19
C ASP A 39 3.94 9.65 9.86
N ILE A 40 3.25 9.28 10.94
CA ILE A 40 3.45 8.02 11.63
C ILE A 40 2.13 7.27 11.68
N ILE A 41 2.17 5.95 11.50
CA ILE A 41 0.98 5.13 11.71
C ILE A 41 0.63 5.22 13.20
N ASP A 42 -0.54 5.76 13.52
CA ASP A 42 -1.03 5.82 14.90
C ASP A 42 -0.95 4.42 15.53
N PRO A 43 -0.24 4.24 16.67
CA PRO A 43 -0.01 2.92 17.24
C PRO A 43 -1.29 2.17 17.60
N LYS A 44 -2.36 2.87 18.03
CA LYS A 44 -3.64 2.24 18.37
C LYS A 44 -4.38 1.77 17.13
N MET A 45 -4.35 2.58 16.06
CA MET A 45 -4.89 2.19 14.77
C MET A 45 -4.15 0.97 14.22
N LEU A 46 -2.80 0.97 14.26
CA LEU A 46 -2.00 -0.18 13.83
C LEU A 46 -2.34 -1.43 14.66
N GLU A 47 -2.40 -1.32 15.98
CA GLU A 47 -2.78 -2.42 16.86
C GLU A 47 -4.16 -2.99 16.47
N GLY A 48 -5.13 -2.13 16.19
CA GLY A 48 -6.46 -2.54 15.70
C GLY A 48 -6.40 -3.28 14.37
N CYS A 49 -5.58 -2.81 13.42
CA CYS A 49 -5.38 -3.48 12.13
C CYS A 49 -4.79 -4.88 12.30
N LEU A 50 -3.75 -5.01 13.12
CA LEU A 50 -3.08 -6.29 13.37
C LEU A 50 -3.99 -7.27 14.11
N LYS A 51 -4.76 -6.79 15.10
CA LYS A 51 -5.78 -7.60 15.80
C LYS A 51 -6.87 -8.10 14.87
N MET A 52 -7.31 -7.30 13.91
CA MET A 52 -8.31 -7.74 12.94
C MET A 52 -7.80 -8.91 12.08
N ILE A 53 -6.52 -8.85 11.67
CA ILE A 53 -5.85 -9.95 10.96
C ILE A 53 -5.68 -11.17 11.87
N GLU A 54 -5.34 -10.96 13.14
CA GLU A 54 -5.22 -12.05 14.13
C GLU A 54 -6.55 -12.77 14.35
N SER A 55 -7.64 -12.03 14.53
CA SER A 55 -8.98 -12.58 14.67
C SER A 55 -9.38 -13.38 13.44
N TYR A 56 -9.02 -12.93 12.22
CA TYR A 56 -9.27 -13.70 11.00
C TYR A 56 -8.66 -15.10 11.09
N PHE A 57 -7.39 -15.21 11.45
CA PHE A 57 -6.72 -16.51 11.59
C PHE A 57 -7.37 -17.38 12.67
N ILE A 58 -7.64 -16.81 13.85
CA ILE A 58 -8.22 -17.52 14.99
C ILE A 58 -9.62 -18.07 14.65
N GLU A 59 -10.50 -17.22 14.14
CA GLU A 59 -11.91 -17.56 13.91
C GLU A 59 -12.09 -18.53 12.74
N ASN A 60 -11.24 -18.43 11.71
CA ASN A 60 -11.21 -19.37 10.60
C ASN A 60 -10.36 -20.62 10.89
N LYS A 61 -9.72 -20.70 12.07
CA LYS A 61 -8.83 -21.81 12.47
C LYS A 61 -7.70 -22.06 11.46
N ILE A 62 -7.17 -20.98 10.88
CA ILE A 62 -6.08 -21.03 9.90
C ILE A 62 -4.77 -20.92 10.67
N GLU A 63 -3.89 -21.91 10.50
CA GLU A 63 -2.53 -21.83 11.00
C GLU A 63 -1.71 -20.88 10.11
N ARG A 64 -1.02 -19.93 10.75
CA ARG A 64 -0.17 -18.96 10.04
C ARG A 64 1.07 -19.67 9.50
N LYS A 65 1.40 -19.43 8.24
CA LYS A 65 2.63 -19.93 7.61
C LYS A 65 3.86 -19.30 8.25
N ILE A 66 3.77 -18.05 8.69
CA ILE A 66 4.83 -17.34 9.40
C ILE A 66 4.34 -16.99 10.80
N GLU A 67 5.05 -17.46 11.83
CA GLU A 67 4.64 -17.26 13.23
C GLU A 67 4.71 -15.79 13.66
N SER A 68 5.74 -15.06 13.23
CA SER A 68 5.94 -13.64 13.54
C SER A 68 6.79 -12.94 12.46
N PRO A 69 6.47 -11.70 12.07
CA PRO A 69 5.35 -10.90 12.56
C PRO A 69 4.03 -11.27 11.85
N ILE A 70 2.89 -10.91 12.45
CA ILE A 70 1.57 -11.27 11.89
C ILE A 70 1.31 -10.68 10.51
N ASN A 71 1.82 -9.48 10.26
CA ASN A 71 1.73 -8.76 8.99
C ASN A 71 2.82 -9.14 7.97
N HIS A 72 3.48 -10.29 8.15
CA HIS A 72 4.37 -10.82 7.12
C HIS A 72 3.60 -10.97 5.78
N PRO A 73 4.18 -10.62 4.62
CA PRO A 73 3.49 -10.66 3.31
C PRO A 73 2.80 -11.99 3.03
N ILE A 74 3.49 -13.11 3.29
CA ILE A 74 2.92 -14.46 3.17
C ILE A 74 1.65 -14.63 4.03
N ASN A 75 1.62 -14.10 5.25
CA ASN A 75 0.43 -14.17 6.09
C ASN A 75 -0.67 -13.25 5.54
N LEU A 76 -0.34 -12.06 5.04
CA LEU A 76 -1.32 -11.17 4.40
C LEU A 76 -1.93 -11.80 3.13
N ASP A 77 -1.15 -12.59 2.39
CA ASP A 77 -1.65 -13.39 1.28
C ASP A 77 -2.58 -14.51 1.75
N GLN A 78 -2.28 -15.19 2.87
CA GLN A 78 -3.21 -16.16 3.45
C GLN A 78 -4.54 -15.53 3.86
N VAL A 79 -4.52 -14.30 4.36
CA VAL A 79 -5.72 -13.57 4.76
C VAL A 79 -6.65 -13.34 3.56
N ASP A 80 -6.07 -13.08 2.39
CA ASP A 80 -6.81 -12.92 1.13
C ASP A 80 -7.27 -14.26 0.52
N GLN A 81 -6.41 -15.29 0.56
CA GLN A 81 -6.55 -16.51 -0.25
C GLN A 81 -7.10 -17.73 0.49
N ASP A 82 -6.78 -17.89 1.78
CA ASP A 82 -7.20 -19.04 2.58
C ASP A 82 -8.56 -18.75 3.23
N GLY A 83 -9.35 -19.79 3.56
CA GLY A 83 -10.66 -19.62 4.21
C GLY A 83 -11.73 -19.00 3.31
N PHE A 84 -12.60 -18.16 3.89
CA PHE A 84 -13.69 -17.48 3.16
C PHE A 84 -13.28 -16.13 2.56
N GLY A 85 -12.04 -15.70 2.79
CA GLY A 85 -11.48 -14.42 2.34
C GLY A 85 -11.75 -13.26 3.31
N PHE A 86 -10.74 -12.41 3.50
CA PHE A 86 -10.78 -11.31 4.47
C PHE A 86 -11.89 -10.29 4.22
N LEU A 87 -12.18 -9.98 2.95
CA LEU A 87 -13.26 -9.05 2.61
C LEU A 87 -14.62 -9.57 3.06
N LEU A 88 -14.88 -10.87 2.85
CA LEU A 88 -16.13 -11.48 3.27
C LEU A 88 -16.22 -11.56 4.79
N TYR A 89 -15.09 -11.85 5.45
CA TYR A 89 -14.97 -11.81 6.89
C TYR A 89 -15.30 -10.43 7.46
N CYS A 90 -14.65 -9.36 6.98
CA CYS A 90 -14.94 -7.98 7.38
C CYS A 90 -16.41 -7.63 7.17
N LYS A 91 -16.97 -8.03 6.02
CA LYS A 91 -18.37 -7.77 5.70
C LYS A 91 -19.35 -8.42 6.68
N ALA A 92 -19.02 -9.58 7.25
CA ALA A 92 -19.83 -10.23 8.29
C ALA A 92 -19.98 -9.34 9.55
N PHE A 93 -18.99 -8.48 9.82
CA PHE A 93 -18.99 -7.50 10.90
C PHE A 93 -19.47 -6.11 10.46
N GLN A 94 -20.11 -5.99 9.30
CA GLN A 94 -20.56 -4.70 8.71
C GLN A 94 -19.41 -3.71 8.46
N ILE A 95 -18.19 -4.21 8.30
CA ILE A 95 -17.02 -3.41 7.95
C ILE A 95 -16.98 -3.25 6.42
N GLU A 96 -16.83 -2.02 5.97
CA GLU A 96 -16.80 -1.70 4.54
C GLU A 96 -15.49 -2.15 3.89
N GLU A 97 -15.52 -2.37 2.57
CA GLU A 97 -14.37 -2.78 1.79
C GLU A 97 -13.20 -1.78 1.88
N SER A 98 -13.50 -0.49 2.00
CA SER A 98 -12.51 0.57 2.21
C SER A 98 -11.76 0.41 3.55
N GLN A 99 -12.47 0.01 4.61
CA GLN A 99 -11.90 -0.24 5.93
C GLN A 99 -11.12 -1.56 5.95
N ALA A 100 -11.57 -2.59 5.24
CA ALA A 100 -10.82 -3.83 5.07
C ALA A 100 -9.50 -3.58 4.33
N ALA A 101 -9.54 -2.82 3.23
CA ALA A 101 -8.34 -2.39 2.51
C ALA A 101 -7.41 -1.54 3.40
N MET A 102 -7.97 -0.70 4.27
CA MET A 102 -7.22 0.07 5.26
C MET A 102 -6.44 -0.84 6.22
N PHE A 103 -7.09 -1.87 6.80
CA PHE A 103 -6.41 -2.80 7.71
C PHE A 103 -5.20 -3.47 7.06
N LEU A 104 -5.36 -3.97 5.84
CA LEU A 104 -4.27 -4.60 5.10
C LEU A 104 -3.20 -3.59 4.67
N SER A 105 -3.59 -2.38 4.24
CA SER A 105 -2.66 -1.34 3.80
C SER A 105 -1.75 -0.87 4.93
N TYR A 106 -2.30 -0.59 6.12
CA TYR A 106 -1.50 -0.20 7.28
C TYR A 106 -0.63 -1.33 7.79
N SER A 107 -1.16 -2.56 7.82
CA SER A 107 -0.38 -3.73 8.24
C SER A 107 0.79 -3.99 7.30
N PHE A 108 0.56 -3.92 5.99
CA PHE A 108 1.63 -4.05 5.00
C PHE A 108 2.64 -2.91 5.08
N SER A 109 2.17 -1.68 5.32
CA SER A 109 3.05 -0.52 5.50
C SER A 109 3.96 -0.66 6.71
N ASP A 110 3.43 -1.12 7.84
CA ASP A 110 4.22 -1.41 9.04
C ASP A 110 5.31 -2.44 8.78
N PHE A 111 5.01 -3.49 8.01
CA PHE A 111 6.01 -4.47 7.60
C PHE A 111 7.13 -3.81 6.77
N LEU A 112 6.78 -3.02 5.76
CA LEU A 112 7.75 -2.34 4.90
C LEU A 112 8.63 -1.34 5.66
N ILE A 113 8.02 -0.56 6.57
CA ILE A 113 8.71 0.39 7.45
C ILE A 113 9.72 -0.35 8.33
N LYS A 114 9.28 -1.39 9.05
CA LYS A 114 10.15 -2.12 9.99
C LYS A 114 11.23 -2.94 9.30
N LYS A 115 10.91 -3.55 8.14
CA LYS A 115 11.81 -4.47 7.45
C LYS A 115 12.84 -3.74 6.59
N TYR A 116 12.43 -2.68 5.89
CA TYR A 116 13.25 -2.00 4.88
C TYR A 116 13.53 -0.53 5.21
N GLY A 117 12.96 0.03 6.28
CA GLY A 117 13.24 1.40 6.70
C GLY A 117 12.51 2.47 5.89
N PHE A 118 11.40 2.13 5.24
CA PHE A 118 10.54 3.14 4.62
C PHE A 118 10.02 4.13 5.67
N LYS A 119 9.77 5.37 5.22
CA LYS A 119 9.08 6.41 5.98
C LYS A 119 7.72 6.68 5.38
N LEU A 120 6.75 6.98 6.22
CA LEU A 120 5.38 7.28 5.81
C LEU A 120 5.22 8.78 5.56
N TYR A 121 4.54 9.11 4.47
CA TYR A 121 4.17 10.47 4.11
C TYR A 121 2.70 10.55 3.69
N ILE A 122 2.08 11.67 4.02
CA ILE A 122 0.82 12.12 3.43
C ILE A 122 1.15 12.96 2.20
N ASP A 123 0.62 12.56 1.04
CA ASP A 123 0.65 13.34 -0.20
C ASP A 123 -0.58 14.26 -0.26
N SER A 124 -0.35 15.56 -0.15
CA SER A 124 -1.42 16.58 -0.21
C SER A 124 -1.93 16.83 -1.64
N LYS A 125 -1.20 16.39 -2.67
CA LYS A 125 -1.52 16.58 -4.09
C LYS A 125 -1.31 15.28 -4.86
N PRO A 126 -2.01 14.19 -4.51
CA PRO A 126 -1.76 12.90 -5.11
C PRO A 126 -2.28 12.88 -6.55
N ASP A 127 -1.48 12.32 -7.47
CA ASP A 127 -1.87 12.18 -8.89
C ASP A 127 -3.06 11.22 -9.07
N TYR A 128 -3.28 10.33 -8.09
CA TYR A 128 -4.39 9.38 -8.04
C TYR A 128 -4.95 9.26 -6.62
N PRO A 129 -6.28 9.04 -6.44
CA PRO A 129 -6.92 9.07 -5.12
C PRO A 129 -6.35 8.10 -4.07
N LEU A 130 -5.80 6.96 -4.49
CA LEU A 130 -5.26 5.93 -3.59
C LEU A 130 -3.79 6.18 -3.19
N ARG A 131 -3.20 7.32 -3.57
CA ARG A 131 -1.80 7.66 -3.31
C ARG A 131 -1.62 8.73 -2.22
N SER A 132 -2.70 9.09 -1.54
CA SER A 132 -2.63 10.00 -0.39
C SER A 132 -1.71 9.46 0.72
N MET A 133 -1.67 8.15 0.92
CA MET A 133 -0.69 7.47 1.77
C MET A 133 0.47 6.97 0.90
N THR A 134 1.67 7.51 1.11
CA THR A 134 2.87 7.17 0.33
C THR A 134 3.98 6.74 1.28
N LEU A 135 4.63 5.61 0.99
CA LEU A 135 5.88 5.24 1.65
C LEU A 135 7.05 5.68 0.78
N LYS A 136 8.08 6.26 1.39
CA LYS A 136 9.31 6.62 0.69
C LYS A 136 10.51 5.98 1.34
N TYR A 137 11.39 5.42 0.51
CA TYR A 137 12.71 4.95 0.89
C TYR A 137 13.74 5.83 0.19
N GLU A 138 14.71 6.31 0.95
CA GLU A 138 15.74 7.24 0.50
C GLU A 138 17.10 6.55 0.52
N LYS A 139 17.83 6.62 -0.59
CA LYS A 139 19.22 6.19 -0.73
C LYS A 139 19.94 7.24 -1.57
N ASP A 140 20.94 7.90 -0.99
CA ASP A 140 21.79 8.88 -1.67
C ASP A 140 21.00 9.91 -2.51
N GLU A 141 20.02 10.58 -1.88
CA GLU A 141 19.12 11.58 -2.51
C GLU A 141 18.12 11.03 -3.55
N VAL A 142 18.15 9.72 -3.86
CA VAL A 142 17.16 9.04 -4.71
C VAL A 142 16.04 8.48 -3.84
N PHE A 143 14.79 8.65 -4.27
CA PHE A 143 13.61 8.17 -3.56
C PHE A 143 12.88 7.07 -4.34
N LEU A 144 12.66 5.93 -3.70
CA LEU A 144 11.65 4.96 -4.11
C LEU A 144 10.32 5.29 -3.42
N SER A 145 9.24 5.45 -4.19
CA SER A 145 7.90 5.73 -3.65
C SER A 145 6.95 4.56 -3.88
N LEU A 146 6.27 4.12 -2.80
CA LEU A 146 5.28 3.05 -2.81
C LEU A 146 3.91 3.57 -2.37
N TYR A 147 2.85 2.90 -2.84
CA TYR A 147 1.47 3.33 -2.65
C TYR A 147 0.64 2.20 -2.02
N PRO A 148 0.63 2.04 -0.68
CA PRO A 148 0.12 0.82 -0.06
C PRO A 148 -1.38 0.59 -0.26
N PHE A 149 -2.20 1.64 -0.34
CA PHE A 149 -3.63 1.50 -0.68
C PHE A 149 -3.84 1.02 -2.11
N GLU A 150 -3.07 1.54 -3.07
CA GLU A 150 -3.13 1.09 -4.46
C GLU A 150 -2.70 -0.39 -4.56
N TYR A 151 -1.63 -0.76 -3.87
CA TYR A 151 -1.10 -2.13 -3.83
C TYR A 151 -2.10 -3.11 -3.21
N THR A 152 -2.64 -2.78 -2.04
CA THR A 152 -3.66 -3.59 -1.38
C THR A 152 -4.89 -3.75 -2.25
N THR A 153 -5.33 -2.68 -2.93
CA THR A 153 -6.45 -2.75 -3.87
C THR A 153 -6.14 -3.69 -5.05
N LYS A 154 -4.89 -3.73 -5.54
CA LYS A 154 -4.50 -4.70 -6.58
C LYS A 154 -4.57 -6.14 -6.06
N VAL A 155 -4.12 -6.38 -4.83
CA VAL A 155 -4.20 -7.71 -4.20
C VAL A 155 -5.64 -8.17 -4.05
N LEU A 156 -6.50 -7.34 -3.43
CA LEU A 156 -7.91 -7.65 -3.21
C LEU A 156 -8.72 -7.86 -4.51
N ASN A 157 -8.22 -7.36 -5.64
CA ASN A 157 -8.81 -7.58 -6.96
C ASN A 157 -8.19 -8.78 -7.71
N GLY A 158 -7.31 -9.56 -7.07
CA GLY A 158 -6.65 -10.74 -7.64
C GLY A 158 -5.56 -10.42 -8.68
N ASN A 159 -5.04 -9.18 -8.71
CA ASN A 159 -4.06 -8.77 -9.71
C ASN A 159 -2.59 -8.95 -9.26
N SER A 160 -2.36 -9.24 -7.98
CA SER A 160 -1.04 -9.42 -7.37
C SER A 160 -1.18 -10.11 -6.01
N THR A 161 -0.07 -10.55 -5.43
CA THR A 161 0.04 -10.89 -4.00
C THR A 161 0.93 -9.87 -3.27
N PHE A 162 0.83 -9.79 -1.95
CA PHE A 162 1.77 -9.01 -1.12
C PHE A 162 3.19 -9.58 -1.23
N SER A 163 3.35 -10.91 -1.29
CA SER A 163 4.66 -11.52 -1.48
C SER A 163 5.29 -11.10 -2.81
N ASP A 164 4.54 -11.12 -3.92
CA ASP A 164 5.04 -10.66 -5.23
C ASP A 164 5.42 -9.17 -5.21
N LEU A 165 4.65 -8.35 -4.50
CA LEU A 165 4.95 -6.93 -4.34
C LEU A 165 6.26 -6.74 -3.57
N VAL A 166 6.49 -7.50 -2.50
CA VAL A 166 7.72 -7.41 -1.72
C VAL A 166 8.94 -7.85 -2.52
N GLU A 167 8.86 -8.92 -3.31
CA GLU A 167 9.97 -9.32 -4.18
C GLU A 167 10.31 -8.21 -5.18
N LYS A 168 9.30 -7.58 -5.81
CA LYS A 168 9.52 -6.43 -6.70
C LYS A 168 10.15 -5.24 -5.98
N ILE A 169 9.67 -4.91 -4.78
CA ILE A 169 10.21 -3.81 -3.97
C ILE A 169 11.66 -4.10 -3.59
N LYS A 170 11.98 -5.33 -3.20
CA LYS A 170 13.35 -5.73 -2.87
C LYS A 170 14.28 -5.56 -4.06
N THR A 171 13.90 -6.06 -5.24
CA THR A 171 14.66 -5.85 -6.47
C THR A 171 14.87 -4.36 -6.75
N GLN A 172 13.83 -3.54 -6.60
CA GLN A 172 13.93 -2.09 -6.81
C GLN A 172 14.88 -1.41 -5.83
N ILE A 173 14.92 -1.84 -4.57
CA ILE A 173 15.87 -1.33 -3.55
C ILE A 173 17.30 -1.75 -3.93
N ASP A 174 17.50 -3.02 -4.27
CA ASP A 174 18.81 -3.58 -4.62
C ASP A 174 19.39 -2.93 -5.91
N GLU A 175 18.52 -2.51 -6.83
CA GLU A 175 18.88 -1.86 -8.10
C GLU A 175 18.90 -0.31 -8.02
N MET A 176 18.69 0.29 -6.84
CA MET A 176 18.76 1.76 -6.72
C MET A 176 20.18 2.24 -7.03
N PRO A 177 20.35 3.18 -7.98
CA PRO A 177 21.67 3.69 -8.35
C PRO A 177 22.32 4.40 -7.16
N ASP A 178 23.63 4.23 -7.02
CA ASP A 178 24.42 5.07 -6.13
C ASP A 178 24.70 6.41 -6.84
N LEU A 179 24.87 7.51 -6.09
CA LEU A 179 25.23 8.80 -6.68
C LEU A 179 26.55 8.74 -7.47
N GLU A 180 27.41 7.77 -7.18
CA GLU A 180 28.66 7.53 -7.91
C GLU A 180 28.44 6.90 -9.30
N ASP A 181 27.26 6.31 -9.56
CA ASP A 181 26.90 5.65 -10.82
C ASP A 181 26.16 6.59 -11.82
N LEU A 182 25.85 7.84 -11.42
CA LEU A 182 25.11 8.85 -12.20
C LEU A 182 26.03 9.93 -12.78
#